data_AF-A0AA87ZD84-F1
#
_entry.id   AF-A0AA87ZD84-F1
#
_cell.length_a   1.000
_cell.length_b   1.000
_cell.length_c   1.000
_cell.angle_alpha   90.00
_cell.angle_beta   90.00
_cell.angle_gamma   90.00
#
_symmetry.space_group_name_H-M   'P 1'
#
loop_
_entity.id
_entity.type
_entity.pdbx_description
1 polymer ?
#
loop_
_entity_poly.entity_id
_entity_poly.type
_entity_poly.pdbx_seq_one_letter_code
_entity_poly.pdbx_strand_id
1 'polypeptide(L)'
;MPRHAYIWFVLVGYLCIFTPSSSSIQYDKNPNTKSGESALDSKIGTTIHKKSPTSSSSPDVDSLSCQDLDGDGSLNTTCLLRSQLNLNSDLYVYGNGNLEILPYVSVMCLIEGCTVTFNLSGYVNIGHHATVVAGTVVFSASNLRMDDGSSVNTTSLGGLPPPQTSGVPAGYEGAGGGHGGRGASCWKNRKKNVWGGDVYGWSSLQEPWSYGSKGGRKSPESRYGGNGGGRIRVAVTDVVYVNGFVTADGGFGGSAGGGGSGGSIFVQAGKLKGYGTISAAGGTGWGGGGGGRISLDCRSIQDDLKISVRGGLSIGCPENGGAAGTYFNADSLTLRVGNDNVTTETETIFLDFPSSPFWSHATVENNARVLAPLLWSRIQVRGQISLYRRGSIIFGLGYFPMFSEFELVAEELLVSDSTIKVFGELRVTVKKMLMWNSKIDQTAVDELEDGKGFVSDVEFPKTNLVLP
;
A
#
# COMPACT_ATOMS: atom_id res chain seq x y z
N MET A 1 36.90 -40.96 38.19
CA MET A 1 38.33 -41.12 37.84
C MET A 1 38.55 -42.54 37.30
N PRO A 2 39.40 -42.77 36.29
CA PRO A 2 39.37 -42.31 34.89
C PRO A 2 39.35 -43.57 33.95
N ARG A 3 39.33 -43.58 32.61
CA ARG A 3 40.09 -42.84 31.59
C ARG A 3 39.40 -42.91 30.21
N HIS A 4 39.57 -41.80 29.48
CA HIS A 4 39.31 -41.62 28.06
C HIS A 4 40.21 -42.48 27.14
N ALA A 5 39.72 -42.77 25.93
CA ALA A 5 40.54 -42.90 24.73
C ALA A 5 39.79 -42.28 23.54
N TYR A 6 40.39 -41.24 22.96
CA TYR A 6 39.94 -40.53 21.76
C TYR A 6 40.46 -41.25 20.51
N ILE A 7 39.62 -41.43 19.50
CA ILE A 7 40.03 -41.84 18.15
C ILE A 7 39.89 -40.64 17.21
N TRP A 8 41.00 -40.31 16.55
CA TRP A 8 41.14 -39.27 15.55
C TRP A 8 40.58 -39.72 14.19
N PHE A 9 39.84 -38.86 13.51
CA PHE A 9 39.69 -38.91 12.06
C PHE A 9 40.22 -37.60 11.46
N VAL A 10 41.23 -37.75 10.60
CA VAL A 10 41.83 -36.69 9.79
C VAL A 10 40.97 -36.52 8.55
N LEU A 11 40.49 -35.29 8.31
CA LEU A 11 39.89 -34.89 7.04
C LEU A 11 40.68 -33.67 6.53
N VAL A 12 41.38 -33.90 5.41
CA VAL A 12 42.19 -32.93 4.68
C VAL A 12 41.24 -31.95 3.97
N GLY A 13 41.29 -30.69 4.37
CA GLY A 13 40.58 -29.59 3.70
C GLY A 13 41.43 -28.95 2.61
N TYR A 14 40.88 -28.89 1.39
CA TYR A 14 41.39 -28.03 0.32
C TYR A 14 40.92 -26.59 0.56
N LEU A 15 41.87 -25.67 0.70
CA LEU A 15 41.63 -24.22 0.78
C LEU A 15 41.78 -23.61 -0.62
N CYS A 16 40.69 -23.09 -1.19
CA CYS A 16 40.75 -22.19 -2.34
C CYS A 16 40.64 -20.74 -1.86
N ILE A 17 41.63 -19.96 -2.27
CA ILE A 17 41.85 -18.55 -1.94
C ILE A 17 40.95 -17.67 -2.82
N PHE A 18 40.19 -16.76 -2.20
CA PHE A 18 39.75 -15.52 -2.83
C PHE A 18 40.06 -14.37 -1.87
N THR A 19 40.78 -13.38 -2.40
CA THR A 19 41.28 -12.18 -1.72
C THR A 19 40.17 -11.14 -1.51
N PRO A 20 40.16 -10.43 -0.38
CA PRO A 20 39.56 -9.10 -0.32
C PRO A 20 40.66 -8.03 -0.20
N SER A 21 40.63 -7.07 -1.13
CA SER A 21 41.40 -5.83 -1.01
C SER A 21 40.64 -4.82 -0.15
N SER A 22 41.18 -4.53 1.04
CA SER A 22 40.82 -3.36 1.83
C SER A 22 42.10 -2.75 2.41
N SER A 23 42.49 -1.60 1.88
CA SER A 23 43.60 -0.78 2.35
C SER A 23 43.21 -0.06 3.64
N SER A 24 43.81 -0.44 4.76
CA SER A 24 43.86 0.34 6.00
C SER A 24 45.27 0.87 6.19
N ILE A 25 45.41 2.19 6.20
CA ILE A 25 46.67 2.92 6.42
C ILE A 25 47.07 2.81 7.90
N GLN A 26 48.36 2.56 8.08
CA GLN A 26 49.07 2.18 9.28
C GLN A 26 49.42 3.41 10.14
N TYR A 27 49.15 3.30 11.44
CA TYR A 27 49.65 4.22 12.48
C TYR A 27 51.12 3.93 12.77
N ASP A 28 51.96 4.97 12.74
CA ASP A 28 53.32 4.92 13.27
C ASP A 28 53.37 5.53 14.68
N LYS A 29 54.02 4.80 15.60
CA LYS A 29 54.36 5.21 16.98
C LYS A 29 55.80 5.74 16.98
N ASN A 30 56.06 6.85 17.68
CA ASN A 30 56.96 6.88 18.85
C ASN A 30 57.02 8.27 19.53
N PRO A 31 57.59 8.43 20.75
CA PRO A 31 56.88 9.06 21.86
C PRO A 31 57.60 10.32 22.38
N ASN A 32 56.94 11.11 23.24
CA ASN A 32 57.59 11.76 24.37
C ASN A 32 56.57 12.27 25.41
N THR A 33 56.62 11.63 26.58
CA THR A 33 56.52 12.15 27.96
C THR A 33 55.60 13.34 28.30
N LYS A 34 54.51 12.95 28.99
CA LYS A 34 54.10 13.29 30.37
C LYS A 34 53.92 14.77 30.82
N SER A 35 52.67 14.96 31.26
CA SER A 35 52.19 15.60 32.50
C SER A 35 52.26 17.11 32.67
N GLY A 36 51.09 17.72 32.85
CA GLY A 36 50.91 19.03 33.45
C GLY A 36 49.42 19.38 33.52
N GLU A 37 48.90 19.47 34.74
CA GLU A 37 47.53 19.85 35.09
C GLU A 37 47.19 21.32 34.79
N SER A 38 45.90 21.60 34.90
CA SER A 38 45.26 22.85 35.36
C SER A 38 44.75 23.86 34.32
N ALA A 39 43.42 24.00 34.38
CA ALA A 39 42.58 25.18 34.22
C ALA A 39 43.28 26.53 34.00
N LEU A 40 42.79 27.33 33.04
CA LEU A 40 41.94 28.48 33.33
C LEU A 40 41.36 29.09 32.04
N ASP A 41 40.21 29.69 32.28
CA ASP A 41 39.27 30.47 31.50
C ASP A 41 39.80 31.62 30.63
N SER A 42 38.90 32.06 29.74
CA SER A 42 38.69 33.43 29.22
C SER A 42 39.26 33.84 27.85
N LYS A 43 38.29 34.00 26.92
CA LYS A 43 38.02 35.13 26.01
C LYS A 43 39.19 35.77 25.27
N ILE A 44 39.08 35.81 23.94
CA ILE A 44 38.78 37.01 23.12
C ILE A 44 38.65 36.56 21.66
N GLY A 45 37.65 37.12 20.97
CA GLY A 45 37.24 36.67 19.64
C GLY A 45 38.12 37.16 18.50
N THR A 46 37.92 36.55 17.34
CA THR A 46 37.97 37.24 16.03
C THR A 46 37.26 36.37 15.00
N THR A 47 36.47 37.07 14.20
CA THR A 47 35.59 36.62 13.13
C THR A 47 36.36 35.92 12.01
N ILE A 48 35.96 34.69 11.65
CA ILE A 48 36.26 34.12 10.33
C ILE A 48 34.98 33.54 9.73
N HIS A 49 34.55 34.15 8.63
CA HIS A 49 33.49 33.69 7.75
C HIS A 49 33.68 32.22 7.36
N LYS A 50 32.70 31.37 7.69
CA LYS A 50 32.49 30.10 6.99
C LYS A 50 31.16 30.17 6.25
N LYS A 51 31.29 30.31 4.93
CA LYS A 51 30.26 30.24 3.90
C LYS A 51 29.28 29.09 4.17
N SER A 52 28.00 29.42 4.32
CA SER A 52 26.89 28.47 4.14
C SER A 52 26.97 27.86 2.74
N PRO A 53 26.66 26.58 2.54
CA PRO A 53 26.44 26.05 1.21
C PRO A 53 25.09 26.59 0.71
N THR A 54 25.18 27.62 -0.12
CA THR A 54 24.11 28.11 -0.99
C THR A 54 23.69 27.02 -1.97
N SER A 55 22.36 26.82 -2.05
CA SER A 55 21.61 26.43 -3.24
C SER A 55 22.21 25.32 -4.10
N SER A 56 21.87 24.06 -3.80
CA SER A 56 21.83 23.04 -4.85
C SER A 56 20.65 23.36 -5.75
N SER A 57 20.97 23.95 -6.90
CA SER A 57 20.11 24.14 -8.06
C SER A 57 19.19 22.94 -8.28
N SER A 58 17.90 23.22 -8.43
CA SER A 58 16.96 22.31 -9.06
C SER A 58 17.57 21.81 -10.37
N PRO A 59 17.33 20.55 -10.78
CA PRO A 59 17.63 20.17 -12.15
C PRO A 59 16.92 21.16 -13.07
N ASP A 60 17.65 21.79 -14.00
CA ASP A 60 17.08 22.57 -15.08
C ASP A 60 16.07 21.66 -15.78
N VAL A 61 14.79 21.91 -15.52
CA VAL A 61 13.71 21.33 -16.31
C VAL A 61 13.75 22.12 -17.60
N ASP A 62 14.32 21.55 -18.65
CA ASP A 62 14.16 22.07 -20.01
C ASP A 62 12.68 22.39 -20.20
N SER A 63 12.37 23.67 -20.40
CA SER A 63 10.99 24.14 -20.46
C SER A 63 10.36 23.60 -21.75
N LEU A 64 9.69 22.46 -21.65
CA LEU A 64 8.93 21.86 -22.74
C LEU A 64 7.90 22.88 -23.26
N SER A 65 7.84 23.04 -24.57
CA SER A 65 6.80 23.82 -25.25
C SER A 65 5.61 22.94 -25.62
N CYS A 66 4.47 23.54 -25.98
CA CYS A 66 3.34 22.77 -26.48
C CYS A 66 3.66 22.08 -27.81
N GLN A 67 4.54 22.71 -28.61
CA GLN A 67 5.01 22.19 -29.89
C GLN A 67 5.86 20.93 -29.71
N ASP A 68 6.64 20.83 -28.61
CA ASP A 68 7.42 19.63 -28.29
C ASP A 68 6.52 18.44 -27.91
N LEU A 69 5.25 18.70 -27.60
CA LEU A 69 4.21 17.69 -27.35
C LEU A 69 3.37 17.41 -28.60
N ASP A 70 3.82 17.80 -29.79
CA ASP A 70 3.06 17.73 -31.04
C ASP A 70 1.64 18.37 -30.90
N GLY A 71 1.55 19.42 -30.08
CA GLY A 71 0.34 20.15 -29.78
C GLY A 71 0.30 21.55 -30.38
N ASP A 72 -0.92 22.08 -30.51
CA ASP A 72 -1.16 23.44 -30.96
C ASP A 72 -1.32 24.41 -29.78
N GLY A 73 -0.72 25.60 -29.90
CA GLY A 73 -0.89 26.69 -28.93
C GLY A 73 0.29 26.82 -27.97
N SER A 74 0.01 27.05 -26.69
CA SER A 74 1.03 27.28 -25.68
C SER A 74 0.56 26.83 -24.29
N LEU A 75 1.48 26.25 -23.52
CA LEU A 75 1.23 25.82 -22.14
C LEU A 75 0.88 26.97 -21.19
N ASN A 76 1.14 28.23 -21.57
CA ASN A 76 0.75 29.42 -20.79
C ASN A 76 -0.64 29.95 -21.15
N THR A 77 -1.26 29.48 -22.23
CA THR A 77 -2.62 29.87 -22.64
C THR A 77 -3.49 28.62 -22.75
N THR A 78 -3.47 27.93 -23.88
CA THR A 78 -4.11 26.63 -24.07
C THR A 78 -3.23 25.80 -25.00
N CYS A 79 -2.90 24.60 -24.56
CA CYS A 79 -2.20 23.59 -25.34
C CYS A 79 -3.17 22.49 -25.75
N LEU A 80 -3.36 22.30 -27.05
CA LEU A 80 -4.25 21.29 -27.62
C LEU A 80 -3.40 20.12 -28.13
N LEU A 81 -3.48 18.98 -27.47
CA LEU A 81 -2.81 17.75 -27.93
C LEU A 81 -3.70 17.04 -28.94
N ARG A 82 -3.26 17.02 -30.22
CA ARG A 82 -3.97 16.34 -31.32
C ARG A 82 -3.36 15.02 -31.71
N SER A 83 -2.09 14.82 -31.39
CA SER A 83 -1.29 13.69 -31.83
C SER A 83 -1.00 12.75 -30.66
N GLN A 84 -0.87 11.46 -30.96
CA GLN A 84 -0.47 10.48 -29.97
C GLN A 84 1.00 10.69 -29.59
N LEU A 85 1.29 10.65 -28.29
CA LEU A 85 2.62 10.80 -27.73
C LEU A 85 3.11 9.46 -27.19
N ASN A 86 4.18 8.94 -27.80
CA ASN A 86 4.87 7.73 -27.34
C ASN A 86 6.20 8.14 -26.71
N LEU A 87 6.28 8.02 -25.39
CA LEU A 87 7.38 8.52 -24.58
C LEU A 87 8.37 7.39 -24.26
N ASN A 88 9.66 7.71 -24.39
CA ASN A 88 10.77 6.80 -24.05
C ASN A 88 11.45 7.18 -22.71
N SER A 89 10.99 8.26 -22.08
CA SER A 89 11.50 8.80 -20.83
C SER A 89 10.37 9.53 -20.10
N ASP A 90 10.66 9.98 -18.88
CA ASP A 90 9.72 10.80 -18.11
C ASP A 90 9.33 12.08 -18.87
N LEU A 91 8.09 12.51 -18.67
CA LEU A 91 7.52 13.73 -19.22
C LEU A 91 7.05 14.64 -18.07
N TYR A 92 7.53 15.88 -18.07
CA TYR A 92 7.13 16.89 -17.09
C TYR A 92 6.64 18.16 -17.80
N VAL A 93 5.32 18.33 -17.84
CA VAL A 93 4.66 19.48 -18.47
C VAL A 93 4.33 20.52 -17.41
N TYR A 94 4.85 21.74 -17.58
CA TYR A 94 4.58 22.87 -16.70
C TYR A 94 4.01 24.05 -17.50
N GLY A 95 3.05 24.78 -16.92
CA GLY A 95 2.56 26.00 -17.55
C GLY A 95 1.50 26.74 -16.75
N ASN A 96 1.19 27.96 -17.17
CA ASN A 96 0.18 28.80 -16.50
C ASN A 96 -1.22 28.69 -17.13
N GLY A 97 -1.34 27.96 -18.24
CA GLY A 97 -2.56 27.85 -19.04
C GLY A 97 -3.30 26.54 -18.84
N ASN A 98 -3.97 26.12 -19.90
CA ASN A 98 -4.81 24.93 -19.96
C ASN A 98 -4.20 23.84 -20.85
N LEU A 99 -4.61 22.60 -20.62
CA LEU A 99 -4.28 21.46 -21.47
C LEU A 99 -5.55 20.73 -21.87
N GLU A 100 -5.72 20.50 -23.18
CA GLU A 100 -6.79 19.67 -23.70
C GLU A 100 -6.19 18.52 -24.50
N ILE A 101 -6.37 17.31 -23.99
CA ILE A 101 -6.11 16.09 -24.72
C ILE A 101 -7.35 15.81 -25.54
N LEU A 102 -7.25 15.95 -26.87
CA LEU A 102 -8.40 15.76 -27.75
C LEU A 102 -8.91 14.31 -27.74
N PRO A 103 -10.16 14.07 -28.16
CA PRO A 103 -10.71 12.72 -28.23
C PRO A 103 -9.80 11.73 -28.97
N TYR A 104 -9.71 10.50 -28.47
CA TYR A 104 -8.89 9.41 -29.03
C TYR A 104 -7.37 9.65 -29.06
N VAL A 105 -6.88 10.70 -28.38
CA VAL A 105 -5.45 10.95 -28.24
C VAL A 105 -4.88 10.17 -27.06
N SER A 106 -3.70 9.58 -27.25
CA SER A 106 -3.02 8.76 -26.26
C SER A 106 -1.66 9.34 -25.91
N VAL A 107 -1.39 9.54 -24.61
CA VAL A 107 -0.06 9.86 -24.07
C VAL A 107 0.44 8.62 -23.33
N MET A 108 1.46 7.95 -23.86
CA MET A 108 1.88 6.63 -23.42
C MET A 108 3.37 6.58 -23.10
N CYS A 109 3.69 6.18 -21.88
CA CYS A 109 5.02 5.75 -21.46
C CYS A 109 4.93 4.35 -20.87
N LEU A 110 5.33 3.33 -21.65
CA LEU A 110 5.19 1.92 -21.26
C LEU A 110 6.36 1.37 -20.44
N ILE A 111 7.21 2.25 -19.91
CA ILE A 111 8.34 1.89 -19.06
C ILE A 111 7.85 1.82 -17.61
N GLU A 112 8.20 0.74 -16.90
CA GLU A 112 7.86 0.57 -15.48
C GLU A 112 8.38 1.75 -14.65
N GLY A 113 7.48 2.40 -13.91
CA GLY A 113 7.82 3.57 -13.09
C GLY A 113 8.02 4.88 -13.85
N CYS A 114 7.82 4.92 -15.18
CA CYS A 114 7.91 6.15 -15.95
C CYS A 114 6.91 7.20 -15.47
N THR A 115 7.35 8.44 -15.38
CA THR A 115 6.57 9.55 -14.81
C THR A 115 6.03 10.47 -15.89
N VAL A 116 4.71 10.70 -15.87
CA VAL A 116 4.04 11.73 -16.66
C VAL A 116 3.38 12.72 -15.70
N THR A 117 3.88 13.95 -15.69
CA THR A 117 3.38 15.03 -14.83
C THR A 117 2.80 16.15 -15.69
N PHE A 118 1.58 16.56 -15.37
CA PHE A 118 0.94 17.76 -15.89
C PHE A 118 0.70 18.71 -14.72
N ASN A 119 1.45 19.81 -14.68
CA ASN A 119 1.34 20.84 -13.65
C ASN A 119 1.00 22.18 -14.29
N LEU A 120 -0.29 22.50 -14.28
CA LEU A 120 -0.87 23.64 -14.96
C LEU A 120 -1.69 24.47 -13.96
N SER A 121 -1.66 25.80 -14.02
CA SER A 121 -2.55 26.59 -13.14
C SER A 121 -4.00 26.66 -13.64
N GLY A 122 -4.23 26.44 -14.94
CA GLY A 122 -5.55 26.42 -15.56
C GLY A 122 -6.25 25.07 -15.40
N TYR A 123 -6.97 24.62 -16.42
CA TYR A 123 -7.67 23.33 -16.40
C TYR A 123 -6.96 22.27 -17.25
N VAL A 124 -7.21 21.00 -16.92
CA VAL A 124 -6.84 19.84 -17.73
C VAL A 124 -8.11 19.13 -18.17
N ASN A 125 -8.28 18.93 -19.48
CA ASN A 125 -9.38 18.16 -20.04
C ASN A 125 -8.84 16.93 -20.77
N ILE A 126 -9.33 15.74 -20.39
CA ILE A 126 -9.06 14.47 -21.04
C ILE A 126 -10.31 14.11 -21.84
N GLY A 127 -10.22 14.30 -23.15
CA GLY A 127 -11.35 14.11 -24.07
C GLY A 127 -11.84 12.68 -24.15
N HIS A 128 -12.97 12.51 -24.85
CA HIS A 128 -13.62 11.22 -25.04
C HIS A 128 -12.67 10.13 -25.57
N HIS A 129 -12.62 8.99 -24.90
CA HIS A 129 -11.67 7.89 -25.19
C HIS A 129 -10.19 8.28 -25.28
N ALA A 130 -9.79 9.44 -24.75
CA ALA A 130 -8.39 9.79 -24.64
C ALA A 130 -7.73 9.03 -23.47
N THR A 131 -6.44 8.71 -23.60
CA THR A 131 -5.75 7.85 -22.65
C THR A 131 -4.42 8.45 -22.21
N VAL A 132 -4.13 8.39 -20.90
CA VAL A 132 -2.82 8.69 -20.33
C VAL A 132 -2.31 7.43 -19.65
N VAL A 133 -1.23 6.87 -20.16
CA VAL A 133 -0.65 5.59 -19.70
C VAL A 133 0.78 5.82 -19.23
N ALA A 134 1.08 5.55 -17.97
CA ALA A 134 2.43 5.66 -17.41
C ALA A 134 2.59 4.81 -16.15
N GLY A 135 3.80 4.70 -15.61
CA GLY A 135 4.00 4.11 -14.28
C GLY A 135 3.58 5.03 -13.13
N THR A 136 3.79 6.33 -13.30
CA THR A 136 3.34 7.40 -12.41
C THR A 136 2.65 8.48 -13.22
N VAL A 137 1.45 8.88 -12.80
CA VAL A 137 0.73 10.03 -13.38
C VAL A 137 0.44 11.05 -12.29
N VAL A 138 0.80 12.31 -12.55
CA VAL A 138 0.53 13.43 -11.65
C VAL A 138 -0.22 14.52 -12.39
N PHE A 139 -1.37 14.92 -11.87
CA PHE A 139 -2.11 16.10 -12.32
C PHE A 139 -2.12 17.15 -11.20
N SER A 140 -1.73 18.38 -11.54
CA SER A 140 -1.88 19.58 -10.73
C SER A 140 -2.58 20.62 -11.57
N ALA A 141 -3.81 21.02 -11.18
CA ALA A 141 -4.67 21.90 -11.97
C ALA A 141 -5.71 22.65 -11.12
N SER A 142 -6.34 23.70 -11.67
CA SER A 142 -7.54 24.28 -11.05
C SER A 142 -8.75 23.35 -11.16
N ASN A 143 -8.90 22.71 -12.34
CA ASN A 143 -9.99 21.80 -12.67
C ASN A 143 -9.45 20.64 -13.52
N LEU A 144 -9.94 19.43 -13.26
CA LEU A 144 -9.67 18.25 -14.08
C LEU A 144 -10.98 17.66 -14.57
N ARG A 145 -11.10 17.47 -15.88
CA ARG A 145 -12.26 16.82 -16.48
C ARG A 145 -11.81 15.61 -17.28
N MET A 146 -12.45 14.48 -17.03
CA MET A 146 -12.32 13.24 -17.77
C MET A 146 -13.66 12.93 -18.41
N ASP A 147 -13.71 13.00 -19.73
CA ASP A 147 -14.91 12.68 -20.50
C ASP A 147 -15.17 11.18 -20.59
N ASP A 148 -16.32 10.81 -21.15
CA ASP A 148 -16.76 9.42 -21.23
C ASP A 148 -15.72 8.53 -21.95
N GLY A 149 -15.49 7.35 -21.36
CA GLY A 149 -14.54 6.38 -21.89
C GLY A 149 -13.06 6.80 -21.85
N SER A 150 -12.72 7.98 -21.33
CA SER A 150 -11.32 8.39 -21.12
C SER A 150 -10.65 7.56 -20.02
N SER A 151 -9.31 7.49 -20.02
CA SER A 151 -8.60 6.72 -18.98
C SER A 151 -7.27 7.31 -18.56
N VAL A 152 -7.01 7.32 -17.26
CA VAL A 152 -5.68 7.47 -16.65
C VAL A 152 -5.27 6.10 -16.12
N ASN A 153 -4.33 5.45 -16.78
CA ASN A 153 -4.03 4.04 -16.57
C ASN A 153 -2.57 3.82 -16.21
N THR A 154 -2.34 3.30 -15.01
CA THR A 154 -1.03 2.90 -14.50
C THR A 154 -0.97 1.41 -14.16
N THR A 155 -1.92 0.65 -14.70
CA THR A 155 -2.07 -0.79 -14.46
C THR A 155 -0.83 -1.54 -14.92
N SER A 156 -0.27 -2.40 -14.07
CA SER A 156 0.90 -3.24 -14.41
C SER A 156 2.18 -2.47 -14.78
N LEU A 157 2.24 -1.16 -14.53
CA LEU A 157 3.37 -0.29 -14.85
C LEU A 157 4.09 0.27 -13.60
N GLY A 158 3.81 -0.30 -12.42
CA GLY A 158 4.47 0.11 -11.18
C GLY A 158 5.99 -0.12 -11.23
N GLY A 159 6.74 0.87 -10.75
CA GLY A 159 8.17 0.73 -10.50
C GLY A 159 8.47 -0.16 -9.29
N LEU A 160 9.71 -0.13 -8.82
CA LEU A 160 10.11 -0.92 -7.65
C LEU A 160 9.35 -0.47 -6.38
N PRO A 161 8.80 -1.40 -5.58
CA PRO A 161 8.28 -1.07 -4.27
C PRO A 161 9.41 -0.60 -3.34
N PRO A 162 9.11 0.02 -2.19
CA PRO A 162 10.13 0.49 -1.26
C PRO A 162 11.09 -0.66 -0.84
N PRO A 163 12.42 -0.41 -0.73
CA PRO A 163 13.45 -1.45 -0.64
C PRO A 163 13.42 -2.31 0.64
N GLN A 164 12.61 -1.95 1.64
CA GLN A 164 12.46 -2.67 2.90
C GLN A 164 11.17 -3.49 2.99
N THR A 165 10.44 -3.64 1.88
CA THR A 165 9.15 -4.34 1.86
C THR A 165 9.31 -5.79 1.41
N SER A 166 8.55 -6.69 2.03
CA SER A 166 8.36 -8.08 1.59
C SER A 166 7.12 -8.22 0.68
N GLY A 167 6.77 -7.15 -0.04
CA GLY A 167 5.62 -7.12 -0.95
C GLY A 167 5.80 -7.99 -2.19
N VAL A 168 7.04 -8.20 -2.64
CA VAL A 168 7.35 -9.20 -3.66
C VAL A 168 7.59 -10.53 -2.95
N PRO A 169 6.80 -11.59 -3.23
CA PRO A 169 6.96 -12.88 -2.57
C PRO A 169 8.30 -13.53 -2.90
N ALA A 170 8.96 -14.09 -1.89
CA ALA A 170 10.13 -14.92 -2.09
C ALA A 170 9.73 -16.34 -2.53
N GLY A 171 10.61 -17.01 -3.27
CA GLY A 171 10.44 -18.41 -3.67
C GLY A 171 9.72 -18.63 -5.02
N TYR A 172 9.34 -19.88 -5.26
CA TYR A 172 8.88 -20.38 -6.57
C TYR A 172 7.44 -20.92 -6.52
N GLU A 173 6.61 -20.38 -5.63
CA GLU A 173 5.26 -20.89 -5.39
C GLU A 173 4.20 -20.24 -6.29
N GLY A 174 4.57 -19.18 -7.02
CA GLY A 174 3.65 -18.35 -7.78
C GLY A 174 2.71 -17.53 -6.89
N ALA A 175 3.14 -17.14 -5.69
CA ALA A 175 2.34 -16.34 -4.77
C ALA A 175 2.11 -14.92 -5.33
N GLY A 176 0.98 -14.29 -5.00
CA GLY A 176 0.64 -12.93 -5.43
C GLY A 176 1.42 -11.86 -4.68
N GLY A 177 1.66 -10.72 -5.33
CA GLY A 177 2.29 -9.55 -4.70
C GLY A 177 1.39 -8.90 -3.65
N GLY A 178 1.97 -8.25 -2.66
CA GLY A 178 1.27 -7.50 -1.62
C GLY A 178 1.49 -6.00 -1.75
N HIS A 179 0.45 -5.20 -1.45
CA HIS A 179 0.46 -3.74 -1.25
C HIS A 179 -0.95 -3.38 -0.84
N GLY A 180 -1.19 -2.66 0.26
CA GLY A 180 -2.54 -2.44 0.79
C GLY A 180 -3.09 -3.69 1.48
N GLY A 181 -3.38 -4.74 0.72
CA GLY A 181 -3.70 -6.10 1.15
C GLY A 181 -2.56 -7.10 0.89
N ARG A 182 -2.53 -8.21 1.63
CA ARG A 182 -1.62 -9.32 1.34
C ARG A 182 -1.98 -9.99 0.02
N GLY A 183 -0.96 -10.46 -0.70
CA GLY A 183 -1.17 -11.39 -1.81
C GLY A 183 -1.50 -12.79 -1.28
N ALA A 184 -2.13 -13.63 -2.11
CA ALA A 184 -2.39 -15.03 -1.79
C ALA A 184 -1.23 -15.95 -2.18
N SER A 185 -1.01 -17.02 -1.42
CA SER A 185 -0.21 -18.16 -1.87
C SER A 185 -1.12 -19.37 -2.08
N CYS A 186 -0.67 -20.37 -2.83
CA CYS A 186 -1.38 -21.64 -2.99
C CYS A 186 -0.38 -22.78 -2.83
N TRP A 187 0.02 -23.02 -1.58
CA TRP A 187 0.93 -24.12 -1.26
C TRP A 187 0.14 -25.44 -1.08
N LYS A 188 0.64 -26.51 -1.71
CA LYS A 188 -0.07 -27.82 -1.74
C LYS A 188 -0.16 -28.53 -0.39
N ASN A 189 0.65 -28.15 0.60
CA ASN A 189 0.59 -28.70 1.96
C ASN A 189 0.05 -27.66 2.93
N ARG A 190 -1.25 -27.75 3.25
CA ARG A 190 -2.08 -26.83 4.08
C ARG A 190 -1.61 -26.59 5.54
N LYS A 191 -0.34 -26.86 5.88
CA LYS A 191 0.20 -26.77 7.26
C LYS A 191 0.90 -25.45 7.58
N LYS A 192 0.96 -24.49 6.66
CA LYS A 192 1.55 -23.15 6.91
C LYS A 192 0.67 -22.07 6.29
N ASN A 193 0.47 -21.00 7.06
CA ASN A 193 0.18 -19.63 6.66
C ASN A 193 0.25 -19.35 5.16
N VAL A 194 -0.91 -19.17 4.53
CA VAL A 194 -1.12 -19.24 3.07
C VAL A 194 -1.18 -17.84 2.44
N TRP A 195 -0.21 -16.98 2.74
CA TRP A 195 -0.10 -15.66 2.12
C TRP A 195 1.16 -15.52 1.26
N GLY A 196 1.09 -14.59 0.31
CA GLY A 196 2.16 -14.19 -0.58
C GLY A 196 2.87 -12.95 -0.06
N GLY A 197 2.83 -11.87 -0.83
CA GLY A 197 3.52 -10.63 -0.49
C GLY A 197 2.86 -9.93 0.70
N ASP A 198 3.68 -9.32 1.55
CA ASP A 198 3.22 -8.54 2.69
C ASP A 198 2.68 -7.16 2.29
N VAL A 199 1.91 -6.57 3.20
CA VAL A 199 1.43 -5.20 3.05
C VAL A 199 2.51 -4.18 3.38
N TYR A 200 2.40 -2.99 2.81
CA TYR A 200 3.18 -1.82 3.18
C TYR A 200 2.39 -0.53 2.90
N GLY A 201 2.95 0.62 3.28
CA GLY A 201 2.34 1.93 3.06
C GLY A 201 1.21 2.27 4.03
N TRP A 202 1.16 1.67 5.22
CA TRP A 202 0.16 2.01 6.25
C TRP A 202 0.33 3.43 6.78
N SER A 203 1.56 3.87 7.04
CA SER A 203 1.85 5.22 7.55
C SER A 203 1.46 6.35 6.58
N SER A 204 1.33 6.05 5.29
CA SER A 204 0.91 6.98 4.25
C SER A 204 -0.53 6.73 3.78
N LEU A 205 -1.37 6.08 4.59
CA LEU A 205 -2.74 5.74 4.21
C LEU A 205 -3.61 6.96 3.83
N GLN A 206 -3.35 8.13 4.42
CA GLN A 206 -4.03 9.39 4.07
C GLN A 206 -3.56 9.97 2.72
N GLU A 207 -2.29 9.76 2.36
CA GLU A 207 -1.68 10.22 1.12
C GLU A 207 -0.82 9.11 0.48
N PRO A 208 -1.46 8.06 -0.07
CA PRO A 208 -0.75 6.86 -0.51
C PRO A 208 0.12 7.20 -1.72
N TRP A 209 1.40 6.85 -1.62
CA TRP A 209 2.40 7.14 -2.65
C TRP A 209 3.40 6.01 -2.81
N SER A 210 2.91 4.77 -2.92
CA SER A 210 3.74 3.57 -3.11
C SER A 210 3.33 2.77 -4.35
N TYR A 211 4.30 2.17 -5.03
CA TYR A 211 4.05 1.33 -6.21
C TYR A 211 3.54 0.00 -5.68
N GLY A 212 2.73 -0.69 -6.48
CA GLY A 212 2.43 -2.10 -6.24
C GLY A 212 3.67 -2.96 -6.43
N SER A 213 3.65 -4.15 -5.83
CA SER A 213 4.69 -5.16 -5.96
C SER A 213 4.35 -6.18 -7.03
N LYS A 214 5.39 -6.77 -7.63
CA LYS A 214 5.25 -7.87 -8.59
C LYS A 214 4.84 -9.17 -7.90
N GLY A 215 4.12 -10.02 -8.63
CA GLY A 215 3.83 -11.39 -8.22
C GLY A 215 5.04 -12.31 -8.29
N GLY A 216 5.04 -13.34 -7.46
CA GLY A 216 6.09 -14.35 -7.36
C GLY A 216 6.19 -15.25 -8.60
N ARG A 217 7.36 -15.88 -8.75
CA ARG A 217 7.71 -16.81 -9.83
C ARG A 217 7.27 -18.24 -9.52
N LYS A 218 7.27 -19.11 -10.52
CA LYS A 218 7.08 -20.57 -10.33
C LYS A 218 8.31 -21.43 -10.61
N SER A 219 9.31 -20.88 -11.28
CA SER A 219 10.60 -21.52 -11.47
C SER A 219 11.73 -20.47 -11.51
N PRO A 220 12.99 -20.88 -11.28
CA PRO A 220 14.16 -19.99 -11.39
C PRO A 220 14.25 -19.29 -12.75
N GLU A 221 13.89 -20.00 -13.82
CA GLU A 221 13.98 -19.57 -15.22
C GLU A 221 12.76 -18.76 -15.66
N SER A 222 11.65 -18.82 -14.91
CA SER A 222 10.42 -18.08 -15.23
C SER A 222 10.57 -16.59 -14.92
N ARG A 223 9.97 -15.72 -15.75
CA ARG A 223 9.80 -14.30 -15.40
C ARG A 223 8.93 -14.18 -14.15
N TYR A 224 9.06 -13.06 -13.43
CA TYR A 224 8.11 -12.71 -12.36
C TYR A 224 6.68 -12.79 -12.88
N GLY A 225 5.73 -12.94 -11.95
CA GLY A 225 4.31 -12.90 -12.26
C GLY A 225 3.86 -11.52 -12.74
N GLY A 226 2.61 -11.17 -12.49
CA GLY A 226 2.07 -9.87 -12.86
C GLY A 226 2.86 -8.73 -12.21
N ASN A 227 3.11 -7.65 -12.97
CA ASN A 227 3.75 -6.46 -12.41
C ASN A 227 2.82 -5.72 -11.44
N GLY A 228 3.37 -4.94 -10.52
CA GLY A 228 2.57 -4.12 -9.62
C GLY A 228 1.87 -2.95 -10.33
N GLY A 229 0.79 -2.44 -9.73
CA GLY A 229 0.14 -1.22 -10.17
C GLY A 229 1.00 0.04 -9.93
N GLY A 230 0.79 1.07 -10.74
CA GLY A 230 1.49 2.33 -10.66
C GLY A 230 1.00 3.27 -9.56
N ARG A 231 1.28 4.58 -9.71
CA ARG A 231 0.82 5.62 -8.78
C ARG A 231 0.12 6.73 -9.54
N ILE A 232 -1.00 7.20 -9.00
CA ILE A 232 -1.73 8.33 -9.55
C ILE A 232 -1.91 9.37 -8.43
N ARG A 233 -1.50 10.61 -8.69
CA ARG A 233 -1.80 11.76 -7.81
C ARG A 233 -2.54 12.82 -8.61
N VAL A 234 -3.73 13.19 -8.13
CA VAL A 234 -4.54 14.27 -8.67
C VAL A 234 -4.65 15.32 -7.57
N ALA A 235 -4.05 16.49 -7.78
CA ALA A 235 -4.12 17.64 -6.89
C ALA A 235 -4.83 18.77 -7.62
N VAL A 236 -6.12 18.92 -7.36
CA VAL A 236 -6.98 19.88 -8.06
C VAL A 236 -7.62 20.83 -7.06
N THR A 237 -7.69 22.12 -7.36
CA THR A 237 -8.24 23.09 -6.37
C THR A 237 -9.76 23.03 -6.29
N ASP A 238 -10.44 22.98 -7.44
CA ASP A 238 -11.89 23.17 -7.50
C ASP A 238 -12.65 21.85 -7.73
N VAL A 239 -12.66 21.35 -8.96
CA VAL A 239 -13.50 20.21 -9.33
C VAL A 239 -12.75 19.18 -10.17
N VAL A 240 -12.91 17.91 -9.78
CA VAL A 240 -12.53 16.74 -10.56
C VAL A 240 -13.81 16.07 -11.07
N TYR A 241 -13.97 15.98 -12.39
CA TYR A 241 -15.02 15.19 -13.04
C TYR A 241 -14.43 13.90 -13.61
N VAL A 242 -14.89 12.74 -13.14
CA VAL A 242 -14.46 11.42 -13.60
C VAL A 242 -15.63 10.68 -14.25
N ASN A 243 -15.71 10.73 -15.59
CA ASN A 243 -16.65 9.91 -16.38
C ASN A 243 -15.95 8.74 -17.11
N GLY A 244 -14.70 8.49 -16.76
CA GLY A 244 -13.86 7.44 -17.33
C GLY A 244 -13.25 6.52 -16.28
N PHE A 245 -12.03 6.07 -16.53
CA PHE A 245 -11.31 5.11 -15.69
C PHE A 245 -10.02 5.68 -15.12
N VAL A 246 -9.86 5.64 -13.80
CA VAL A 246 -8.60 5.97 -13.11
C VAL A 246 -8.08 4.69 -12.45
N THR A 247 -7.09 4.04 -13.05
CA THR A 247 -6.70 2.67 -12.68
C THR A 247 -5.23 2.55 -12.34
N ALA A 248 -4.93 2.00 -11.16
CA ALA A 248 -3.61 1.59 -10.71
C ALA A 248 -3.62 0.10 -10.35
N ASP A 249 -4.23 -0.73 -11.20
CA ASP A 249 -4.43 -2.14 -10.90
C ASP A 249 -3.14 -2.97 -11.06
N GLY A 250 -3.08 -4.10 -10.37
CA GLY A 250 -2.01 -5.08 -10.53
C GLY A 250 -2.13 -5.86 -11.84
N GLY A 251 -0.99 -6.23 -12.42
CA GLY A 251 -0.92 -7.00 -13.65
C GLY A 251 -1.34 -8.46 -13.48
N PHE A 252 -1.83 -9.05 -14.58
CA PHE A 252 -2.19 -10.46 -14.65
C PHE A 252 -0.95 -11.37 -14.65
N GLY A 253 -0.86 -12.29 -13.70
CA GLY A 253 0.23 -13.28 -13.59
C GLY A 253 -0.05 -14.63 -14.24
N GLY A 254 -1.31 -14.95 -14.51
CA GLY A 254 -1.72 -16.23 -15.12
C GLY A 254 -1.40 -17.47 -14.29
N SER A 255 -1.34 -18.63 -14.93
CA SER A 255 -1.06 -19.90 -14.25
C SER A 255 0.43 -20.12 -13.94
N ALA A 256 1.31 -19.32 -14.56
CA ALA A 256 2.77 -19.46 -14.47
C ALA A 256 3.42 -18.54 -13.42
N GLY A 257 2.66 -17.63 -12.80
CA GLY A 257 3.16 -16.73 -11.75
C GLY A 257 2.02 -16.11 -10.95
N GLY A 258 2.35 -15.44 -9.85
CA GLY A 258 1.36 -14.73 -9.03
C GLY A 258 0.87 -13.44 -9.67
N GLY A 259 -0.31 -12.97 -9.27
CA GLY A 259 -0.82 -11.67 -9.68
C GLY A 259 -0.02 -10.53 -9.06
N GLY A 260 0.13 -9.41 -9.77
CA GLY A 260 0.71 -8.21 -9.20
C GLY A 260 -0.25 -7.54 -8.22
N SER A 261 0.25 -6.80 -7.23
CA SER A 261 -0.62 -6.06 -6.33
C SER A 261 -1.11 -4.75 -6.96
N GLY A 262 -2.22 -4.21 -6.45
CA GLY A 262 -2.66 -2.86 -6.78
C GLY A 262 -1.64 -1.79 -6.36
N GLY A 263 -1.72 -0.61 -6.95
CA GLY A 263 -0.87 0.55 -6.72
C GLY A 263 -1.46 1.56 -5.73
N SER A 264 -1.10 2.84 -5.89
CA SER A 264 -1.62 3.94 -5.05
C SER A 264 -2.37 4.97 -5.88
N ILE A 265 -3.52 5.43 -5.41
CA ILE A 265 -4.25 6.56 -5.98
C ILE A 265 -4.53 7.57 -4.87
N PHE A 266 -4.14 8.82 -5.07
CA PHE A 266 -4.49 9.94 -4.22
C PHE A 266 -5.19 11.02 -5.03
N VAL A 267 -6.38 11.43 -4.60
CA VAL A 267 -7.14 12.52 -5.24
C VAL A 267 -7.46 13.57 -4.19
N GLN A 268 -7.00 14.78 -4.41
CA GLN A 268 -7.33 15.97 -3.65
C GLN A 268 -8.14 16.93 -4.51
N ALA A 269 -9.33 17.34 -4.05
CA ALA A 269 -10.21 18.26 -4.78
C ALA A 269 -11.18 19.01 -3.87
N GLY A 270 -11.67 20.17 -4.30
CA GLY A 270 -12.86 20.77 -3.66
C GLY A 270 -14.10 19.88 -3.82
N LYS A 271 -14.34 19.36 -5.04
CA LYS A 271 -15.46 18.48 -5.37
C LYS A 271 -15.01 17.37 -6.31
N LEU A 272 -15.44 16.14 -6.04
CA LEU A 272 -15.25 14.99 -6.91
C LEU A 272 -16.62 14.50 -7.40
N LYS A 273 -16.81 14.49 -8.73
CA LYS A 273 -18.09 14.20 -9.39
C LYS A 273 -17.92 13.24 -10.56
N GLY A 274 -19.02 12.68 -11.03
CA GLY A 274 -19.08 11.79 -12.19
C GLY A 274 -19.59 10.40 -11.85
N TYR A 275 -19.52 9.51 -12.83
CA TYR A 275 -20.01 8.12 -12.76
C TYR A 275 -18.93 7.10 -13.15
N GLY A 276 -17.68 7.55 -13.23
CA GLY A 276 -16.53 6.73 -13.60
C GLY A 276 -16.08 5.76 -12.50
N THR A 277 -14.97 5.09 -12.77
CA THR A 277 -14.37 4.10 -11.87
C THR A 277 -12.97 4.51 -11.44
N ILE A 278 -12.69 4.40 -10.14
CA ILE A 278 -11.36 4.56 -9.54
C ILE A 278 -10.96 3.21 -8.94
N SER A 279 -9.90 2.58 -9.46
CA SER A 279 -9.53 1.21 -9.07
C SER A 279 -8.03 1.07 -8.78
N ALA A 280 -7.71 0.39 -7.69
CA ALA A 280 -6.36 -0.07 -7.36
C ALA A 280 -6.42 -1.55 -6.96
N ALA A 281 -7.08 -2.38 -7.77
CA ALA A 281 -7.33 -3.79 -7.50
C ALA A 281 -6.07 -4.64 -7.71
N GLY A 282 -6.01 -5.78 -7.03
CA GLY A 282 -4.99 -6.80 -7.25
C GLY A 282 -5.19 -7.55 -8.57
N GLY A 283 -4.09 -7.93 -9.21
CA GLY A 283 -4.08 -8.73 -10.43
C GLY A 283 -4.39 -10.20 -10.16
N THR A 284 -4.99 -10.88 -11.13
CA THR A 284 -5.24 -12.32 -11.06
C THR A 284 -3.98 -13.11 -11.41
N GLY A 285 -3.69 -14.19 -10.69
CA GLY A 285 -2.57 -15.08 -10.98
C GLY A 285 -2.68 -16.40 -10.24
N TRP A 286 -1.60 -17.17 -10.18
CA TRP A 286 -1.60 -18.44 -9.45
C TRP A 286 -2.02 -18.26 -8.00
N GLY A 287 -1.34 -17.38 -7.27
CA GLY A 287 -1.91 -16.65 -6.14
C GLY A 287 -2.37 -15.26 -6.61
N GLY A 288 -3.54 -14.82 -6.16
CA GLY A 288 -4.05 -13.48 -6.45
C GLY A 288 -3.24 -12.38 -5.76
N GLY A 289 -3.00 -11.26 -6.44
CA GLY A 289 -2.32 -10.10 -5.84
C GLY A 289 -3.20 -9.37 -4.83
N GLY A 290 -2.62 -8.72 -3.84
CA GLY A 290 -3.35 -7.87 -2.89
C GLY A 290 -3.87 -6.58 -3.53
N GLY A 291 -5.01 -6.07 -3.07
CA GLY A 291 -5.54 -4.78 -3.49
C GLY A 291 -4.77 -3.62 -2.88
N GLY A 292 -4.55 -2.54 -3.64
CA GLY A 292 -3.73 -1.39 -3.30
C GLY A 292 -4.36 -0.36 -2.36
N ARG A 293 -4.00 0.92 -2.50
CA ARG A 293 -4.49 1.99 -1.63
C ARG A 293 -5.09 3.13 -2.43
N ILE A 294 -6.29 3.56 -2.06
CA ILE A 294 -6.95 4.74 -2.60
C ILE A 294 -7.23 5.70 -1.44
N SER A 295 -6.85 6.97 -1.57
CA SER A 295 -7.29 8.02 -0.66
C SER A 295 -7.91 9.18 -1.43
N LEU A 296 -9.09 9.62 -0.98
CA LEU A 296 -9.82 10.75 -1.54
C LEU A 296 -9.92 11.84 -0.47
N ASP A 297 -9.20 12.93 -0.69
CA ASP A 297 -9.23 14.16 0.10
C ASP A 297 -10.12 15.19 -0.62
N CYS A 298 -11.43 15.02 -0.50
CA CYS A 298 -12.41 15.83 -1.20
C CYS A 298 -13.50 16.33 -0.27
N ARG A 299 -13.75 17.64 -0.23
CA ARG A 299 -14.80 18.24 0.63
C ARG A 299 -16.21 17.75 0.29
N SER A 300 -16.41 17.28 -0.94
CA SER A 300 -17.66 16.70 -1.41
C SER A 300 -17.38 15.67 -2.49
N ILE A 301 -17.97 14.48 -2.35
CA ILE A 301 -17.88 13.36 -3.29
C ILE A 301 -19.31 12.98 -3.69
N GLN A 302 -19.55 12.78 -4.98
CA GLN A 302 -20.82 12.25 -5.50
C GLN A 302 -20.86 10.72 -5.39
N ASP A 303 -22.01 10.17 -4.98
CA ASP A 303 -22.16 8.74 -4.65
C ASP A 303 -22.11 7.77 -5.86
N ASP A 304 -22.19 8.28 -7.09
CA ASP A 304 -22.24 7.45 -8.31
C ASP A 304 -20.87 6.90 -8.75
N LEU A 305 -19.78 7.32 -8.09
CA LEU A 305 -18.43 6.86 -8.41
C LEU A 305 -18.17 5.45 -7.89
N LYS A 306 -17.66 4.58 -8.76
CA LYS A 306 -17.26 3.22 -8.36
C LYS A 306 -15.81 3.21 -7.87
N ILE A 307 -15.61 2.93 -6.59
CA ILE A 307 -14.28 2.80 -5.99
C ILE A 307 -14.01 1.32 -5.68
N SER A 308 -12.89 0.78 -6.16
CA SER A 308 -12.51 -0.63 -5.97
C SER A 308 -11.07 -0.77 -5.48
N VAL A 309 -10.90 -1.48 -4.37
CA VAL A 309 -9.60 -1.88 -3.81
C VAL A 309 -9.53 -3.39 -3.57
N ARG A 310 -10.32 -4.18 -4.28
CA ARG A 310 -10.37 -5.64 -4.08
C ARG A 310 -9.04 -6.33 -4.38
N GLY A 311 -8.81 -7.47 -3.74
CA GLY A 311 -7.74 -8.39 -4.13
C GLY A 311 -8.01 -9.08 -5.46
N GLY A 312 -6.95 -9.62 -6.04
CA GLY A 312 -6.98 -10.38 -7.27
C GLY A 312 -7.46 -11.81 -7.05
N LEU A 313 -8.01 -12.43 -8.10
CA LEU A 313 -8.44 -13.82 -8.06
C LEU A 313 -7.22 -14.76 -8.06
N SER A 314 -7.41 -15.92 -7.45
CA SER A 314 -6.40 -16.97 -7.37
C SER A 314 -6.78 -18.15 -8.24
N ILE A 315 -5.88 -18.56 -9.13
CA ILE A 315 -6.08 -19.70 -10.03
C ILE A 315 -5.72 -21.01 -9.33
N GLY A 316 -4.68 -21.01 -8.50
CA GLY A 316 -4.19 -22.21 -7.81
C GLY A 316 -5.08 -22.65 -6.66
N CYS A 317 -5.78 -21.70 -6.03
CA CYS A 317 -6.67 -21.93 -4.90
C CYS A 317 -7.84 -20.93 -4.96
N PRO A 318 -8.93 -21.27 -5.68
CA PRO A 318 -10.03 -20.34 -5.95
C PRO A 318 -10.68 -19.70 -4.72
N GLU A 319 -10.66 -20.39 -3.57
CA GLU A 319 -11.21 -19.91 -2.30
C GLU A 319 -10.30 -18.88 -1.61
N ASN A 320 -9.00 -18.82 -1.99
CA ASN A 320 -8.01 -17.92 -1.41
C ASN A 320 -7.47 -16.93 -2.46
N GLY A 321 -8.26 -15.91 -2.79
CA GLY A 321 -7.82 -14.72 -3.52
C GLY A 321 -6.97 -13.79 -2.66
N GLY A 322 -6.41 -12.74 -3.26
CA GLY A 322 -5.70 -11.71 -2.51
C GLY A 322 -6.62 -10.96 -1.55
N ALA A 323 -6.04 -10.39 -0.49
CA ALA A 323 -6.77 -9.56 0.45
C ALA A 323 -7.11 -8.20 -0.17
N ALA A 324 -8.16 -7.57 0.35
CA ALA A 324 -8.53 -6.22 -0.02
C ALA A 324 -7.44 -5.21 0.37
N GLY A 325 -7.37 -4.15 -0.41
CA GLY A 325 -6.67 -2.94 -0.09
C GLY A 325 -7.45 -2.02 0.84
N THR A 326 -7.07 -0.75 0.85
CA THR A 326 -7.71 0.27 1.69
C THR A 326 -8.22 1.42 0.85
N TYR A 327 -9.48 1.79 1.05
CA TYR A 327 -10.02 3.08 0.63
C TYR A 327 -10.14 3.99 1.86
N PHE A 328 -9.52 5.17 1.80
CA PHE A 328 -9.62 6.18 2.84
C PHE A 328 -10.27 7.45 2.29
N ASN A 329 -11.20 8.02 3.05
CA ASN A 329 -11.69 9.37 2.79
C ASN A 329 -11.02 10.30 3.80
N ALA A 330 -10.12 11.17 3.33
CA ALA A 330 -9.29 12.00 4.20
C ALA A 330 -10.05 13.20 4.78
N ASP A 331 -11.09 13.70 4.09
CA ASP A 331 -11.93 14.81 4.57
C ASP A 331 -12.82 14.36 5.74
N SER A 332 -13.47 13.21 5.61
CA SER A 332 -14.32 12.63 6.66
C SER A 332 -13.57 11.72 7.63
N LEU A 333 -12.31 11.39 7.37
CA LEU A 333 -11.46 10.48 8.15
C LEU A 333 -12.04 9.05 8.29
N THR A 334 -12.61 8.51 7.21
CA THR A 334 -13.21 7.17 7.21
C THR A 334 -12.35 6.14 6.48
N LEU A 335 -12.14 4.98 7.08
CA LEU A 335 -11.50 3.82 6.46
C LEU A 335 -12.55 2.81 5.98
N ARG A 336 -12.38 2.31 4.75
CA ARG A 336 -13.18 1.21 4.18
C ARG A 336 -12.26 0.14 3.61
N VAL A 337 -12.54 -1.11 3.96
CA VAL A 337 -11.88 -2.30 3.42
C VAL A 337 -12.97 -3.21 2.86
N GLY A 338 -13.09 -3.24 1.53
CA GLY A 338 -14.07 -4.05 0.82
C GLY A 338 -13.39 -4.95 -0.20
N ASN A 339 -13.69 -6.25 -0.20
CA ASN A 339 -13.08 -7.19 -1.15
C ASN A 339 -13.98 -7.51 -2.35
N ASP A 340 -15.06 -6.77 -2.56
CA ASP A 340 -16.03 -6.97 -3.66
C ASP A 340 -16.48 -8.44 -3.82
N ASN A 341 -16.69 -9.12 -2.70
CA ASN A 341 -17.04 -10.53 -2.60
C ASN A 341 -15.99 -11.52 -3.11
N VAL A 342 -14.76 -11.09 -3.40
CA VAL A 342 -13.63 -11.98 -3.62
C VAL A 342 -13.37 -12.76 -2.32
N THR A 343 -13.46 -14.09 -2.41
CA THR A 343 -13.13 -14.97 -1.28
C THR A 343 -11.63 -14.95 -1.04
N THR A 344 -11.22 -14.85 0.22
CA THR A 344 -9.81 -14.80 0.60
C THR A 344 -9.61 -15.48 1.94
N GLU A 345 -8.50 -16.20 2.10
CA GLU A 345 -8.00 -16.61 3.41
C GLU A 345 -6.92 -15.66 3.93
N THR A 346 -6.39 -14.78 3.07
CA THR A 346 -5.40 -13.76 3.41
C THR A 346 -6.03 -12.50 4.00
N GLU A 347 -5.20 -11.66 4.62
CA GLU A 347 -5.68 -10.51 5.39
C GLU A 347 -5.07 -9.17 4.93
N THR A 348 -5.86 -8.12 5.09
CA THR A 348 -5.40 -6.74 5.17
C THR A 348 -4.91 -6.47 6.59
N ILE A 349 -3.75 -5.84 6.76
CA ILE A 349 -3.21 -5.61 8.11
C ILE A 349 -3.60 -4.23 8.62
N PHE A 350 -4.19 -4.21 9.81
CA PHE A 350 -4.38 -3.01 10.62
C PHE A 350 -3.19 -2.87 11.56
N LEU A 351 -2.48 -1.76 11.40
CA LEU A 351 -1.40 -1.36 12.30
C LEU A 351 -1.90 -0.16 13.12
N ASP A 352 -1.03 0.77 13.45
CA ASP A 352 -1.33 1.86 14.38
C ASP A 352 -2.47 2.77 13.88
N PHE A 353 -3.52 2.88 14.69
CA PHE A 353 -4.57 3.89 14.52
C PHE A 353 -4.11 5.21 15.16
N PRO A 354 -4.34 6.37 14.54
CA PRO A 354 -3.86 7.64 15.07
C PRO A 354 -4.59 8.03 16.36
N SER A 355 -3.84 8.59 17.31
CA SER A 355 -4.39 9.17 18.54
C SER A 355 -4.85 10.62 18.39
N SER A 356 -4.43 11.30 17.30
CA SER A 356 -4.89 12.65 16.95
C SER A 356 -4.57 12.99 15.48
N PRO A 357 -5.56 13.43 14.68
CA PRO A 357 -7.00 13.31 14.93
C PRO A 357 -7.43 11.84 14.91
N PHE A 358 -8.46 11.49 15.68
CA PHE A 358 -9.07 10.16 15.57
C PHE A 358 -9.79 10.03 14.23
N TRP A 359 -9.71 8.84 13.64
CA TRP A 359 -10.58 8.47 12.53
C TRP A 359 -12.05 8.44 12.99
N SER A 360 -12.95 8.77 12.09
CA SER A 360 -14.39 8.83 12.38
C SER A 360 -15.03 7.45 12.31
N HIS A 361 -14.80 6.71 11.22
CA HIS A 361 -15.42 5.41 10.98
C HIS A 361 -14.45 4.42 10.36
N ALA A 362 -14.63 3.13 10.65
CA ALA A 362 -13.93 2.04 9.99
C ALA A 362 -14.92 0.95 9.57
N THR A 363 -14.93 0.58 8.29
CA THR A 363 -15.85 -0.43 7.72
C THR A 363 -15.07 -1.56 7.07
N VAL A 364 -15.44 -2.80 7.38
CA VAL A 364 -14.91 -4.03 6.77
C VAL A 364 -16.07 -4.81 6.16
N GLU A 365 -16.04 -5.06 4.85
CA GLU A 365 -17.20 -5.65 4.16
C GLU A 365 -16.89 -6.53 2.94
N ASN A 366 -17.91 -7.23 2.45
CA ASN A 366 -17.91 -7.97 1.18
C ASN A 366 -16.74 -8.97 1.10
N ASN A 367 -16.67 -9.93 2.03
CA ASN A 367 -15.60 -10.92 2.21
C ASN A 367 -14.21 -10.34 2.58
N ALA A 368 -14.08 -9.06 2.92
CA ALA A 368 -12.82 -8.54 3.44
C ALA A 368 -12.45 -9.17 4.78
N ARG A 369 -11.17 -9.53 4.92
CA ARG A 369 -10.59 -10.04 6.16
C ARG A 369 -9.46 -9.13 6.60
N VAL A 370 -9.52 -8.70 7.85
CA VAL A 370 -8.56 -7.78 8.45
C VAL A 370 -7.91 -8.48 9.63
N LEU A 371 -6.61 -8.27 9.81
CA LEU A 371 -5.85 -8.75 10.96
C LEU A 371 -5.19 -7.57 11.69
N ALA A 372 -5.35 -7.52 13.01
CA ALA A 372 -4.62 -6.65 13.93
C ALA A 372 -3.57 -7.50 14.69
N PRO A 373 -2.30 -7.52 14.24
CA PRO A 373 -1.33 -8.49 14.71
C PRO A 373 -0.47 -8.01 15.88
N LEU A 374 -0.40 -6.71 16.17
CA LEU A 374 0.56 -6.18 17.15
C LEU A 374 0.09 -6.50 18.57
N LEU A 375 1.02 -6.94 19.43
CA LEU A 375 0.79 -7.08 20.86
C LEU A 375 0.36 -5.72 21.42
N TRP A 376 -0.76 -5.67 22.14
CA TRP A 376 -1.37 -4.41 22.61
C TRP A 376 -1.82 -3.47 21.49
N SER A 377 -2.47 -4.01 20.44
CA SER A 377 -3.12 -3.17 19.43
C SER A 377 -4.42 -2.58 19.95
N ARG A 378 -4.61 -1.28 19.71
CA ARG A 378 -5.89 -0.61 19.86
C ARG A 378 -6.44 -0.22 18.48
N ILE A 379 -7.64 -0.70 18.16
CA ILE A 379 -8.45 -0.16 17.07
C ILE A 379 -9.39 0.87 17.68
N GLN A 380 -9.15 2.15 17.40
CA GLN A 380 -9.91 3.25 17.97
C GLN A 380 -10.44 4.18 16.88
N VAL A 381 -11.76 4.43 16.92
CA VAL A 381 -12.44 5.44 16.11
C VAL A 381 -13.38 6.27 16.97
N ARG A 382 -13.69 7.48 16.52
CA ARG A 382 -14.61 8.38 17.22
C ARG A 382 -16.08 7.98 17.05
N GLY A 383 -16.44 7.44 15.90
CA GLY A 383 -17.82 7.12 15.53
C GLY A 383 -18.06 5.62 15.53
N GLN A 384 -18.05 5.00 14.36
CA GLN A 384 -18.56 3.64 14.18
C GLN A 384 -17.51 2.67 13.62
N ILE A 385 -17.46 1.47 14.18
CA ILE A 385 -16.81 0.30 13.57
C ILE A 385 -17.91 -0.60 13.03
N SER A 386 -17.77 -0.98 11.78
CA SER A 386 -18.80 -1.64 11.01
C SER A 386 -18.26 -2.87 10.30
N LEU A 387 -18.89 -4.03 10.49
CA LEU A 387 -18.58 -5.26 9.78
C LEU A 387 -19.85 -5.77 9.08
N TYR A 388 -19.77 -5.95 7.76
CA TYR A 388 -20.91 -6.36 6.94
C TYR A 388 -20.56 -7.49 5.97
N ARG A 389 -21.55 -8.30 5.60
CA ARG A 389 -21.49 -9.20 4.41
C ARG A 389 -20.22 -10.05 4.39
N ARG A 390 -20.07 -10.89 5.40
CA ARG A 390 -18.93 -11.80 5.63
C ARG A 390 -17.59 -11.08 5.83
N GLY A 391 -17.62 -9.80 6.17
CA GLY A 391 -16.46 -9.08 6.67
C GLY A 391 -15.97 -9.70 7.99
N SER A 392 -14.65 -9.74 8.20
CA SER A 392 -14.07 -10.29 9.42
C SER A 392 -12.88 -9.48 9.91
N ILE A 393 -12.82 -9.28 11.23
CA ILE A 393 -11.65 -8.72 11.91
C ILE A 393 -11.08 -9.79 12.83
N ILE A 394 -9.77 -9.99 12.76
CA ILE A 394 -9.01 -10.96 13.53
C ILE A 394 -8.05 -10.19 14.44
N PHE A 395 -8.09 -10.46 15.73
CA PHE A 395 -7.16 -9.93 16.70
C PHE A 395 -6.15 -11.01 17.09
N GLY A 396 -4.86 -10.68 17.00
CA GLY A 396 -3.77 -11.57 17.36
C GLY A 396 -3.45 -12.64 16.32
N LEU A 397 -2.34 -13.35 16.58
CA LEU A 397 -1.81 -14.39 15.71
C LEU A 397 -2.07 -15.75 16.35
N GLY A 398 -2.72 -16.67 15.64
CA GLY A 398 -3.13 -17.98 16.18
C GLY A 398 -1.98 -18.87 16.68
N TYR A 399 -0.73 -18.61 16.31
CA TYR A 399 0.45 -19.37 16.76
C TYR A 399 1.15 -18.77 18.01
N PHE A 400 0.80 -17.53 18.41
CA PHE A 400 1.40 -16.85 19.57
C PHE A 400 0.33 -16.16 20.43
N PRO A 401 -0.55 -16.91 21.11
CA PRO A 401 -1.65 -16.34 21.90
C PRO A 401 -1.20 -15.81 23.28
N MET A 402 0.09 -15.84 23.56
CA MET A 402 0.64 -15.60 24.89
C MET A 402 0.57 -14.10 25.22
N PHE A 403 -0.31 -13.74 26.16
CA PHE A 403 -0.39 -12.42 26.81
C PHE A 403 -0.75 -11.21 25.93
N SER A 404 -1.36 -11.44 24.75
CA SER A 404 -1.83 -10.33 23.91
C SER A 404 -3.20 -9.83 24.37
N GLU A 405 -3.24 -8.59 24.85
CA GLU A 405 -4.48 -7.83 25.05
C GLU A 405 -4.73 -6.94 23.83
N PHE A 406 -5.99 -6.81 23.44
CA PHE A 406 -6.45 -5.96 22.34
C PHE A 406 -7.55 -5.05 22.82
N GLU A 407 -7.66 -3.87 22.22
CA GLU A 407 -8.72 -2.92 22.55
C GLU A 407 -9.47 -2.48 21.29
N LEU A 408 -10.80 -2.54 21.37
CA LEU A 408 -11.70 -1.97 20.37
C LEU A 408 -12.49 -0.85 21.02
N VAL A 409 -12.31 0.38 20.52
CA VAL A 409 -12.92 1.59 21.07
C VAL A 409 -13.68 2.34 19.98
N ALA A 410 -14.99 2.49 20.15
CA ALA A 410 -15.86 3.22 19.23
C ALA A 410 -17.09 3.78 19.96
N GLU A 411 -17.84 4.69 19.36
CA GLU A 411 -19.19 5.01 19.86
C GLU A 411 -20.17 3.87 19.54
N GLU A 412 -20.08 3.32 18.34
CA GLU A 412 -20.98 2.27 17.88
C GLU A 412 -20.21 1.11 17.21
N LEU A 413 -20.55 -0.12 17.57
CA LEU A 413 -20.07 -1.33 16.91
C LEU A 413 -21.26 -2.04 16.24
N LEU A 414 -21.24 -2.11 14.91
CA LEU A 414 -22.25 -2.80 14.11
C LEU A 414 -21.61 -4.02 13.44
N VAL A 415 -22.20 -5.20 13.67
CA VAL A 415 -21.72 -6.47 13.10
C VAL A 415 -22.90 -7.20 12.49
N SER A 416 -22.91 -7.38 11.17
CA SER A 416 -24.00 -8.07 10.47
C SER A 416 -23.48 -9.06 9.44
N ASP A 417 -23.90 -10.33 9.57
CA ASP A 417 -23.39 -11.44 8.76
C ASP A 417 -21.86 -11.53 8.77
N SER A 418 -21.25 -11.29 9.93
CA SER A 418 -19.81 -11.03 10.06
C SER A 418 -19.22 -11.72 11.30
N THR A 419 -17.89 -11.83 11.34
CA THR A 419 -17.19 -12.51 12.44
C THR A 419 -16.04 -11.69 12.97
N ILE A 420 -15.99 -11.52 14.29
CA ILE A 420 -14.79 -11.04 14.99
C ILE A 420 -14.10 -12.28 15.56
N LYS A 421 -12.82 -12.48 15.25
CA LYS A 421 -12.01 -13.58 15.81
C LYS A 421 -10.97 -13.00 16.76
N VAL A 422 -10.74 -13.69 17.88
CA VAL A 422 -9.81 -13.22 18.91
C VAL A 422 -8.88 -14.35 19.33
N PHE A 423 -7.58 -14.14 19.14
CA PHE A 423 -6.50 -14.94 19.68
C PHE A 423 -5.83 -14.16 20.82
N GLY A 424 -6.37 -14.27 22.04
CA GLY A 424 -5.95 -13.50 23.21
C GLY A 424 -7.14 -12.91 23.99
N GLU A 425 -6.91 -11.79 24.64
CA GLU A 425 -7.95 -11.01 25.34
C GLU A 425 -8.38 -9.82 24.48
N LEU A 426 -9.67 -9.53 24.39
CA LEU A 426 -10.21 -8.35 23.70
C LEU A 426 -11.09 -7.54 24.65
N ARG A 427 -10.71 -6.29 24.90
CA ARG A 427 -11.54 -5.31 25.60
C ARG A 427 -12.32 -4.48 24.60
N VAL A 428 -13.65 -4.52 24.71
CA VAL A 428 -14.55 -3.76 23.84
C VAL A 428 -15.17 -2.61 24.64
N THR A 429 -14.91 -1.38 24.23
CA THR A 429 -15.45 -0.16 24.84
C THR A 429 -16.31 0.58 23.83
N VAL A 430 -17.63 0.39 23.92
CA VAL A 430 -18.62 1.00 23.01
C VAL A 430 -19.84 1.55 23.74
N LYS A 431 -20.49 2.57 23.18
CA LYS A 431 -21.77 3.08 23.73
C LYS A 431 -22.94 2.22 23.28
N LYS A 432 -22.88 1.70 22.05
CA LYS A 432 -23.88 0.78 21.48
C LYS A 432 -23.19 -0.34 20.72
N MET A 433 -23.75 -1.54 20.85
CA MET A 433 -23.32 -2.72 20.12
C MET A 433 -24.55 -3.40 19.51
N LEU A 434 -24.53 -3.61 18.19
CA LEU A 434 -25.56 -4.35 17.48
C LEU A 434 -24.90 -5.50 16.73
N MET A 435 -25.40 -6.72 16.99
CA MET A 435 -24.95 -7.93 16.30
C MET A 435 -26.15 -8.62 15.66
N TRP A 436 -26.05 -8.91 14.36
CA TRP A 436 -27.07 -9.62 13.59
C TRP A 436 -26.44 -10.76 12.79
N ASN A 437 -26.92 -11.99 12.95
CA ASN A 437 -26.35 -13.18 12.30
C ASN A 437 -24.80 -13.21 12.35
N SER A 438 -24.23 -12.84 13.49
CA SER A 438 -22.80 -12.58 13.64
C SER A 438 -22.28 -13.24 14.91
N LYS A 439 -20.98 -13.53 14.93
CA LYS A 439 -20.33 -14.16 16.09
C LYS A 439 -19.01 -13.48 16.46
N ILE A 440 -18.72 -13.49 17.75
CA ILE A 440 -17.37 -13.24 18.27
C ILE A 440 -16.81 -14.62 18.66
N ASP A 441 -15.71 -15.00 18.04
CA ASP A 441 -15.08 -16.31 18.16
C ASP A 441 -13.76 -16.14 18.91
N GLN A 442 -13.75 -16.47 20.20
CA GLN A 442 -12.55 -16.46 21.01
C GLN A 442 -11.91 -17.84 20.95
N THR A 443 -10.76 -17.94 20.31
CA THR A 443 -10.05 -19.21 20.17
C THR A 443 -9.07 -19.35 21.32
N ALA A 444 -9.46 -20.08 22.37
CA ALA A 444 -8.51 -20.59 23.35
C ALA A 444 -7.64 -21.64 22.66
N VAL A 445 -6.32 -21.56 22.82
CA VAL A 445 -5.42 -22.58 22.29
C VAL A 445 -5.48 -23.80 23.18
N ASP A 446 -6.40 -24.69 22.85
CA ASP A 446 -6.35 -26.12 23.13
C ASP A 446 -7.06 -26.85 21.98
N GLU A 447 -6.53 -26.72 20.77
CA GLU A 447 -6.78 -27.67 19.68
C GLU A 447 -5.45 -28.11 19.08
N LEU A 448 -4.65 -28.82 19.88
CA LEU A 448 -3.71 -29.79 19.33
C LEU A 448 -3.74 -31.16 20.04
N GLU A 449 -4.31 -31.31 21.25
CA GLU A 449 -4.64 -32.62 21.81
C GLU A 449 -5.93 -32.54 22.66
N ASP A 450 -6.92 -33.37 22.35
CA ASP A 450 -8.13 -33.69 23.15
C ASP A 450 -9.20 -32.60 23.44
N GLY A 451 -10.04 -32.31 22.45
CA GLY A 451 -11.50 -32.51 22.54
C GLY A 451 -12.31 -31.91 23.71
N LYS A 452 -11.89 -30.83 24.36
CA LYS A 452 -12.70 -30.11 25.37
C LYS A 452 -12.50 -28.60 25.28
N GLY A 453 -13.43 -27.91 24.60
CA GLY A 453 -13.49 -26.46 24.59
C GLY A 453 -13.96 -25.90 25.95
N PHE A 454 -13.22 -24.93 26.49
CA PHE A 454 -13.67 -24.04 27.55
C PHE A 454 -14.04 -22.68 26.94
N VAL A 455 -15.24 -22.19 27.25
CA VAL A 455 -15.66 -20.81 26.98
C VAL A 455 -15.17 -19.97 28.16
N SER A 456 -14.26 -19.02 27.93
CA SER A 456 -13.98 -17.96 28.90
C SER A 456 -14.90 -16.78 28.61
N ASP A 457 -15.58 -16.28 29.65
CA ASP A 457 -16.53 -15.17 29.54
C ASP A 457 -15.84 -13.90 29.01
N VAL A 458 -16.42 -13.30 27.97
CA VAL A 458 -16.10 -11.94 27.55
C VAL A 458 -16.63 -11.01 28.64
N GLU A 459 -15.74 -10.29 29.34
CA GLU A 459 -16.17 -9.23 30.25
C GLU A 459 -16.73 -8.06 29.45
N PHE A 460 -18.06 -8.04 29.30
CA PHE A 460 -18.76 -6.87 28.81
C PHE A 460 -18.84 -5.83 29.94
N PRO A 461 -18.32 -4.60 29.76
CA PRO A 461 -18.71 -3.51 30.64
C PRO A 461 -20.24 -3.37 30.57
N LYS A 462 -20.90 -3.16 31.72
CA LYS A 462 -22.37 -2.97 31.84
C LYS A 462 -22.86 -1.86 30.90
N THR A 463 -23.12 -2.21 29.66
CA THR A 463 -23.67 -1.36 28.61
C THR A 463 -24.80 -2.13 27.98
N ASN A 464 -25.86 -1.40 27.60
CA ASN A 464 -27.13 -1.97 27.14
C ASN A 464 -26.90 -2.85 25.89
N LEU A 465 -26.68 -4.15 26.12
CA LEU A 465 -26.79 -5.21 25.12
C LEU A 465 -28.25 -5.24 24.66
N VAL A 466 -28.52 -4.63 23.51
CA VAL A 466 -29.78 -4.83 22.80
C VAL A 466 -29.56 -6.02 21.88
N LEU A 467 -29.78 -7.21 22.42
CA LEU A 467 -29.94 -8.42 21.61
C LEU A 467 -31.36 -8.39 21.02
N PRO A 468 -31.53 -8.49 19.69
CA PRO A 468 -32.85 -8.69 19.09
C PRO A 468 -33.42 -10.08 19.39
#